data_AF-A0A1E5SYW9-F1
#
_entry.id   AF-A0A1E5SYW9-F1
#
_cell.length_a   1.000
_cell.length_b   1.000
_cell.length_c   1.000
_cell.angle_alpha   90.00
_cell.angle_beta   90.00
_cell.angle_gamma   90.00
#
_symmetry.space_group_name_H-M   'P 1'
#
loop_
_entity.id
_entity.type
_entity.pdbx_description
1 polymer ?
#
loop_
_entity_poly.entity_id
_entity_poly.type
_entity_poly.pdbx_seq_one_letter_code
_entity_poly.pdbx_strand_id
1 'polypeptide(L)'
;MKTPYFDIEWIIDLIKEQEPDRTDLIEQLKKSDTKKWIRQPYIYFVSAEGTNQSGLEWQFKENIVLEHETEGTIVLDILKDGQIGGIEFVSQIRY
;
A
#
# COMPACT_ATOMS: atom_id res chain seq x y z
N MET A 1 -20.82 10.98 3.68
CA MET A 1 -20.40 10.29 2.45
C MET A 1 -18.90 10.12 2.50
N LYS A 2 -18.39 8.90 2.27
CA LYS A 2 -16.95 8.67 2.15
C LYS A 2 -16.45 9.37 0.88
N THR A 3 -15.38 10.15 0.98
CA THR A 3 -14.73 10.80 -0.17
C THR A 3 -14.42 9.74 -1.24
N PRO A 4 -14.67 9.95 -2.53
CA PRO A 4 -14.43 8.90 -3.54
C PRO A 4 -12.94 8.64 -3.77
N TYR A 5 -12.07 9.41 -3.13
CA TYR A 5 -10.63 9.35 -3.31
C TYR A 5 -9.91 9.04 -2.00
N PHE A 6 -8.73 8.46 -2.17
CA PHE A 6 -7.76 8.19 -1.14
C PHE A 6 -6.46 8.93 -1.48
N ASP A 7 -5.87 9.60 -0.50
CA ASP A 7 -4.64 10.39 -0.65
C ASP A 7 -3.46 9.63 -0.05
N ILE A 8 -2.32 9.61 -0.76
CA ILE A 8 -1.12 8.91 -0.32
C ILE A 8 -0.60 9.42 1.02
N GLU A 9 -0.82 10.71 1.33
CA GLU A 9 -0.39 11.29 2.60
C GLU A 9 -1.01 10.59 3.80
N TRP A 10 -2.20 9.99 3.64
CA TRP A 10 -2.83 9.23 4.72
C TRP A 10 -2.02 7.98 5.08
N ILE A 11 -1.42 7.30 4.09
CA ILE A 11 -0.55 6.14 4.35
C ILE A 11 0.76 6.60 4.97
N ILE A 12 1.31 7.71 4.46
CA ILE A 12 2.55 8.27 5.00
C ILE A 12 2.37 8.61 6.48
N ASP A 13 1.25 9.23 6.86
CA ASP A 13 0.97 9.59 8.24
C ASP A 13 0.74 8.35 9.11
N LEU A 14 0.03 7.32 8.61
CA LEU A 14 -0.11 6.04 9.30
C LEU A 14 1.22 5.34 9.53
N ILE A 15 2.13 5.32 8.53
CA ILE A 15 3.46 4.74 8.69
C ILE A 15 4.26 5.52 9.75
N LYS A 16 4.24 6.86 9.73
CA LYS A 16 4.93 7.65 10.76
C LYS A 16 4.41 7.35 12.17
N GLU A 17 3.12 7.06 12.30
CA GLU A 17 2.49 6.79 13.60
C GLU A 17 2.74 5.36 14.09
N GLN A 18 2.56 4.37 13.22
CA GLN A 18 2.48 2.96 13.61
C GLN A 18 3.79 2.20 13.33
N GLU A 19 4.56 2.64 12.33
CA GLU A 19 5.80 2.01 11.87
C GLU A 19 6.90 3.08 11.62
N PRO A 20 7.23 3.94 12.61
CA PRO A 20 8.08 5.12 12.41
C PRO A 20 9.49 4.81 11.87
N ASP A 21 9.98 3.60 12.13
CA ASP A 21 11.30 3.16 11.67
C ASP A 21 11.32 2.82 10.16
N ARG A 22 10.15 2.65 9.53
CA ARG A 22 9.98 2.34 8.10
C ARG A 22 10.08 3.57 7.21
N THR A 23 11.13 4.36 7.44
CA THR A 23 11.45 5.56 6.65
C THR A 23 11.67 5.24 5.17
N ASP A 24 12.10 4.01 4.86
CA ASP A 24 12.22 3.48 3.50
C ASP A 24 10.91 3.56 2.72
N LEU A 25 9.79 3.24 3.38
CA LEU A 25 8.47 3.23 2.75
C LEU A 25 7.91 4.64 2.57
N ILE A 26 8.11 5.50 3.55
CA ILE A 26 7.74 6.93 3.47
C ILE A 26 8.41 7.58 2.26
N GLU A 27 9.71 7.34 2.07
CA GLU A 27 10.45 7.91 0.94
C GLU A 27 10.01 7.35 -0.42
N GLN A 28 9.61 6.08 -0.49
CA GLN A 28 9.01 5.52 -1.70
C GLN A 28 7.66 6.17 -2.05
N LEU A 29 6.77 6.31 -1.07
CA LEU A 29 5.46 6.96 -1.26
C LEU A 29 5.64 8.43 -1.68
N LYS A 30 6.55 9.17 -1.04
CA LYS A 30 6.88 10.55 -1.45
C LYS A 30 7.38 10.67 -2.89
N LYS A 31 8.05 9.65 -3.41
CA LYS A 31 8.54 9.61 -4.81
C LYS A 31 7.49 9.15 -5.82
N SER A 32 6.35 8.59 -5.39
CA SER A 32 5.30 8.15 -6.31
C SER A 32 4.74 9.33 -7.11
N ASP A 33 4.63 9.18 -8.43
CA ASP A 33 4.04 10.20 -9.32
C ASP A 33 2.54 10.39 -9.05
N THR A 34 1.86 9.33 -8.59
CA THR A 34 0.44 9.37 -8.26
C THR A 34 0.25 9.63 -6.77
N LYS A 35 -0.39 10.76 -6.43
CA LYS A 35 -0.66 11.14 -5.03
C LYS A 35 -2.06 10.81 -4.55
N LYS A 36 -2.97 10.48 -5.47
CA LYS A 36 -4.39 10.34 -5.18
C LYS A 36 -5.00 9.30 -6.10
N TRP A 37 -5.77 8.38 -5.52
CA TRP A 37 -6.45 7.32 -6.25
C TRP A 37 -7.95 7.36 -6.00
N ILE A 38 -8.70 6.84 -6.96
CA ILE A 38 -10.10 6.47 -6.73
C ILE A 38 -10.08 5.31 -5.73
N ARG A 39 -10.97 5.36 -4.73
CA ARG A 39 -11.10 4.26 -3.76
C ARG A 39 -11.50 2.97 -4.46
N GLN A 40 -10.71 1.95 -4.22
CA GLN A 40 -10.88 0.59 -4.71
C GLN A 40 -10.18 -0.36 -3.74
N PRO A 41 -10.54 -1.65 -3.69
CA PRO A 41 -9.99 -2.60 -2.72
C PRO A 41 -8.49 -2.82 -2.88
N TYR A 42 -7.93 -2.63 -4.07
CA TYR A 42 -6.51 -2.88 -4.37
C TYR A 42 -5.90 -1.75 -5.20
N ILE A 43 -4.71 -1.29 -4.80
CA ILE A 43 -3.86 -0.40 -5.60
C ILE A 43 -2.52 -1.09 -5.80
N TYR A 44 -2.11 -1.26 -7.05
CA TYR A 44 -0.85 -1.91 -7.40
C TYR A 44 0.18 -0.86 -7.84
N PHE A 45 1.36 -0.87 -7.21
CA PHE A 45 2.51 -0.03 -7.56
C PHE A 45 3.45 -0.77 -8.53
N VAL A 46 3.52 -2.09 -8.35
CA VAL A 46 4.18 -3.04 -9.26
C VAL A 46 3.10 -3.93 -9.87
N SER A 47 3.24 -4.32 -11.14
CA SER A 47 2.26 -5.20 -11.78
C SER A 47 2.10 -6.50 -10.98
N ALA A 48 0.86 -6.82 -10.62
CA ALA A 48 0.53 -8.06 -9.90
C ALA A 48 0.34 -9.28 -10.85
N GLU A 49 0.55 -9.11 -12.16
CA GLU A 49 0.49 -10.26 -13.09
C GLU A 49 1.64 -11.25 -12.82
N GLY A 50 1.31 -12.52 -12.61
CA GLY A 50 2.29 -13.60 -12.49
C GLY A 50 3.06 -13.64 -11.16
N THR A 51 2.44 -13.21 -10.05
CA THR A 51 3.07 -13.20 -8.71
C THR A 51 3.92 -14.45 -8.41
N ASN A 52 5.13 -14.23 -7.88
CA ASN A 52 6.07 -15.27 -7.44
C ASN A 52 6.60 -16.24 -8.53
N GLN A 53 6.52 -15.88 -9.81
CA GLN A 53 7.32 -16.54 -10.85
C GLN A 53 8.73 -15.94 -10.92
N SER A 54 9.75 -16.80 -11.08
CA SER A 54 11.15 -16.38 -11.22
C SER A 54 11.31 -15.43 -12.41
N GLY A 55 11.91 -14.26 -12.18
CA GLY A 55 12.17 -13.24 -13.21
C GLY A 55 11.11 -12.14 -13.32
N LEU A 56 10.08 -12.14 -12.48
CA LEU A 56 9.07 -11.08 -12.42
C LEU A 56 9.27 -10.15 -11.22
N GLU A 57 8.75 -8.94 -11.34
CA GLU A 57 8.92 -7.85 -10.37
C GLU A 57 8.20 -8.14 -9.05
N TRP A 58 7.03 -8.78 -9.07
CA TRP A 58 6.28 -9.13 -7.86
C TRP A 58 6.85 -10.36 -7.16
N GLN A 59 7.81 -10.14 -6.27
CA GLN A 59 8.34 -11.15 -5.35
C GLN A 59 8.01 -10.78 -3.92
N PHE A 60 6.95 -11.36 -3.34
CA PHE A 60 6.49 -11.02 -2.00
C PHE A 60 7.55 -11.32 -0.92
N LYS A 61 7.63 -10.43 0.08
CA LYS A 61 8.49 -10.58 1.26
C LYS A 61 7.67 -10.58 2.55
N GLU A 62 6.94 -9.51 2.81
CA GLU A 62 6.19 -9.29 4.05
C GLU A 62 5.00 -8.37 3.81
N ASN A 63 4.11 -8.31 4.80
CA ASN A 63 3.07 -7.30 4.87
C ASN A 63 3.33 -6.33 6.02
N ILE A 64 2.89 -5.09 5.86
CA ILE A 64 2.68 -4.16 6.96
C ILE A 64 1.19 -3.92 7.08
N VAL A 65 0.67 -4.05 8.29
CA VAL A 65 -0.73 -3.81 8.60
C VAL A 65 -0.84 -2.46 9.29
N LEU A 66 -1.62 -1.56 8.72
CA LEU A 66 -1.90 -0.23 9.23
C LEU A 66 -3.38 -0.10 9.54
N GLU A 67 -3.72 0.52 10.67
CA GLU A 67 -5.10 0.74 11.08
C GLU A 67 -5.49 2.21 10.90
N HIS A 68 -6.49 2.47 10.04
CA HIS A 68 -7.02 3.80 9.82
C HIS A 68 -8.40 3.95 10.47
N GLU A 69 -8.62 5.01 11.26
CA GLU A 69 -9.87 5.20 12.02
C GLU A 69 -11.16 5.07 11.18
N THR A 70 -11.17 5.64 9.96
CA THR A 70 -12.34 5.57 9.06
C THR A 70 -12.24 4.54 7.93
N GLU A 71 -11.04 4.18 7.47
CA GLU A 71 -10.85 3.21 6.37
C GLU A 71 -10.72 1.76 6.86
N GLY A 72 -10.50 1.56 8.16
CA GLY A 72 -10.21 0.27 8.77
C GLY A 72 -8.80 -0.20 8.42
N THR A 73 -8.63 -1.52 8.34
CA THR A 73 -7.34 -2.15 8.05
C THR A 73 -6.88 -1.88 6.62
N ILE A 74 -5.66 -1.38 6.50
CA ILE A 74 -4.92 -1.18 5.26
C ILE A 74 -3.68 -2.07 5.31
N VAL A 75 -3.44 -2.85 4.26
CA VAL A 75 -2.27 -3.73 4.16
C VAL A 75 -1.34 -3.20 3.07
N LEU A 76 -0.05 -3.07 3.39
CA LEU A 76 1.00 -2.78 2.43
C LEU A 76 1.78 -4.07 2.14
N ASP A 77 1.86 -4.44 0.87
CA ASP A 77 2.70 -5.55 0.43
C ASP A 77 4.10 -5.06 0.13
N ILE A 78 5.09 -5.62 0.82
CA ILE A 78 6.50 -5.32 0.61
C ILE A 78 7.13 -6.46 -0.17
N LEU A 79 7.84 -6.11 -1.23
CA LEU A 79 8.55 -7.03 -2.11
C LEU A 79 9.97 -7.33 -1.58
N LYS A 80 10.62 -8.37 -2.11
CA LYS A 80 11.95 -8.83 -1.65
C LYS A 80 13.06 -7.80 -1.84
N ASP A 81 12.92 -6.92 -2.82
CA ASP A 81 13.83 -5.80 -3.07
C ASP A 81 13.52 -4.56 -2.20
N GLY A 82 12.49 -4.64 -1.35
CA GLY A 82 12.06 -3.57 -0.46
C GLY A 82 11.04 -2.62 -1.08
N GLN A 83 10.61 -2.84 -2.32
CA GLN A 83 9.59 -2.01 -2.95
C GLN A 83 8.19 -2.27 -2.37
N ILE A 84 7.35 -1.24 -2.35
CA ILE A 84 5.91 -1.41 -2.15
C ILE A 84 5.34 -2.04 -3.42
N GLY A 85 4.82 -3.25 -3.30
CA GLY A 85 4.14 -3.94 -4.39
C GLY A 85 2.71 -3.44 -4.57
N GLY A 86 1.96 -3.37 -3.48
CA GLY A 86 0.56 -2.95 -3.50
C GLY A 86 0.01 -2.56 -2.15
N ILE A 87 -1.22 -2.07 -2.18
CA ILE A 87 -1.99 -1.58 -1.04
C ILE A 87 -3.38 -2.18 -1.09
N GLU A 88 -3.78 -2.84 -0.02
CA GLU A 88 -5.09 -3.46 0.11
C GLU A 88 -5.94 -2.73 1.15
N PHE A 89 -7.19 -2.41 0.79
CA PHE A 89 -8.18 -1.82 1.70
C PHE A 89 -9.17 -2.90 2.12
N VAL A 90 -8.89 -3.58 3.23
CA VAL A 90 -9.63 -4.79 3.65
C VAL A 90 -11.13 -4.52 3.78
N SER A 91 -11.51 -3.38 4.35
CA SER A 91 -12.91 -2.96 4.52
C SER A 91 -13.69 -2.79 3.21
N GLN A 92 -13.01 -2.74 2.06
CA GLN A 92 -13.61 -2.56 0.74
C GLN A 92 -13.71 -3.86 -0.06
N ILE A 93 -13.13 -4.96 0.42
CA ILE A 93 -13.23 -6.28 -0.21
C ILE A 93 -14.66 -6.81 -0.01
N ARG A 94 -15.33 -7.16 -1.12
CA ARG A 94 -16.65 -7.80 -1.09
C ARG A 94 -16.47 -9.31 -1.24
N TYR A 95 -17.11 -10.07 -0.34
CA TYR A 95 -17.24 -11.53 -0.44
C TYR A 95 -18.48 -11.93 -1.23
#